data_AF-A0A444IW45-F1
#
_entry.id   AF-A0A444IW45-F1
#
_cell.length_a   1.000
_cell.length_b   1.000
_cell.length_c   1.000
_cell.angle_alpha   90.00
_cell.angle_beta   90.00
_cell.angle_gamma   90.00
#
_symmetry.space_group_name_H-M   'P 1'
#
loop_
_entity.id
_entity.type
_entity.pdbx_description
1 polymer ?
#
loop_
_entity_poly.entity_id
_entity_poly.type
_entity_poly.pdbx_seq_one_letter_code
_entity_poly.pdbx_strand_id
1 'polypeptide(L)'
;MMRLTMPFIITFIGWHDSGKTTLAAQVVRLLKERGYSVAVIKSTKEIGLLPNQEGTDTGAYSKAGADAVTLVAPDQLVMTAAHPEKDLPALARRFFSDVDVVIGEGFKKADKVAKIEVFRGKGTRLCDQVNGVIALATDQGIYHDINQEISGPSVFPLNQPEKIADFLEKEYIRAPSAHDRKVHLIKTRQGKIMNSMQPFTVTQPTRLHFGAGTVKDLGKTVKDFNGSKVLLVVDPGLVKAGLLDRFTAPLEQEGISFTVYDEIDPEPGLKLADKGCAIAKEAGCDCVIGAGGGSAMDVAKAISILLTNGGKAVDYLGLGLIKKPGVPKIMIPTSAGTGAEVTFTAVFINEETGSKGGMNGDPLYPDAAILDPELTLSLPAKVTAYTGIDALTHALEAYTSTQAHLISEMYSLEAIDLIARNLPAACANGGES
;
A
#
# COMPACT_ATOMS: atom_id res chain seq x y z
N MET A 1 5.98 -18.17 -5.50
CA MET A 1 5.48 -17.64 -4.21
C MET A 1 6.59 -17.67 -3.17
N MET A 2 7.42 -16.61 -3.06
CA MET A 2 8.31 -16.45 -1.90
C MET A 2 7.50 -15.83 -0.77
N ARG A 3 7.30 -16.57 0.33
CA ARG A 3 6.86 -15.95 1.58
C ARG A 3 7.93 -14.94 1.96
N LEU A 4 7.57 -13.67 2.17
CA LEU A 4 8.43 -12.70 2.88
C LEU A 4 8.63 -13.25 4.30
N THR A 5 9.67 -14.04 4.49
CA THR A 5 10.10 -14.48 5.82
C THR A 5 10.71 -13.26 6.49
N MET A 6 10.09 -12.81 7.59
CA MET A 6 10.70 -11.73 8.38
C MET A 6 12.13 -12.12 8.76
N PRO A 7 13.11 -11.19 8.68
CA PRO A 7 14.48 -11.46 9.07
C PRO A 7 14.53 -11.97 10.50
N PHE A 8 15.35 -12.98 10.76
CA PHE A 8 15.66 -13.35 12.13
C PHE A 8 16.55 -12.26 12.75
N ILE A 9 16.16 -11.73 13.92
CA ILE A 9 16.87 -10.64 14.59
C ILE A 9 17.56 -11.21 15.83
N ILE A 10 18.87 -11.03 15.90
CA ILE A 10 19.68 -11.43 17.04
C ILE A 10 20.62 -10.31 17.46
N THR A 11 20.91 -10.17 18.75
CA THR A 11 21.87 -9.19 19.22
C THR A 11 22.99 -9.76 20.09
N PHE A 12 24.22 -9.29 19.86
CA PHE A 12 25.38 -9.58 20.70
C PHE A 12 25.51 -8.50 21.77
N ILE A 13 25.37 -8.91 23.03
CA ILE A 13 25.44 -8.03 24.19
C ILE A 13 26.68 -8.35 25.03
N GLY A 14 27.24 -7.33 25.66
CA GLY A 14 28.38 -7.52 26.56
C GLY A 14 28.77 -6.19 27.22
N TRP A 15 29.66 -6.27 28.21
CA TRP A 15 30.29 -5.08 28.76
C TRP A 15 31.36 -4.52 27.82
N HIS A 16 31.94 -3.37 28.18
CA HIS A 16 33.07 -2.80 27.45
C HIS A 16 34.21 -3.83 27.38
N ASP A 17 34.91 -3.91 26.25
CA ASP A 17 36.02 -4.87 25.99
C ASP A 17 35.71 -6.36 26.14
N SER A 18 34.43 -6.75 26.16
CA SER A 18 34.03 -8.17 26.17
C SER A 18 34.42 -8.94 24.90
N GLY A 19 34.73 -8.25 23.79
CA GLY A 19 34.99 -8.88 22.49
C GLY A 19 33.74 -9.13 21.65
N LYS A 20 32.59 -8.56 22.04
CA LYS A 20 31.30 -8.69 21.33
C LYS A 20 31.37 -8.35 19.83
N THR A 21 32.09 -7.29 19.46
CA THR A 21 32.25 -6.85 18.07
C THR A 21 33.01 -7.89 17.24
N THR A 22 34.11 -8.43 17.80
CA THR A 22 34.92 -9.46 17.16
C THR A 22 34.13 -10.73 16.94
N LEU A 23 33.39 -11.18 17.95
CA LEU A 23 32.56 -12.39 17.85
C LEU A 23 31.41 -12.21 16.85
N ALA A 24 30.69 -11.08 16.91
CA ALA A 24 29.61 -10.79 15.97
C ALA A 24 30.11 -10.76 14.52
N ALA A 25 31.27 -10.13 14.25
CA ALA A 25 31.87 -10.09 12.92
C ALA A 25 32.28 -11.48 12.41
N GLN A 26 32.82 -12.35 13.27
CA GLN A 26 33.13 -13.74 12.92
C GLN A 26 31.86 -14.52 12.56
N VAL A 27 30.77 -14.36 13.31
CA VAL A 27 29.47 -14.99 13.01
C VAL A 27 28.87 -14.45 11.73
N VAL A 28 28.93 -13.14 11.46
CA VAL A 28 28.52 -12.55 10.16
C VAL A 28 29.25 -13.26 9.02
N ARG A 29 30.57 -13.37 9.10
CA ARG A 29 31.40 -14.00 8.07
C ARG A 29 30.96 -15.45 7.80
N LEU A 30 30.77 -16.24 8.86
CA LEU A 30 30.36 -17.64 8.75
C LEU A 30 28.96 -17.78 8.11
N LEU A 31 27.99 -16.95 8.50
CA LEU A 31 26.66 -16.95 7.89
C LEU A 31 26.71 -16.52 6.42
N LYS A 32 27.56 -15.54 6.07
CA LYS A 32 27.79 -15.14 4.68
C LYS A 32 28.41 -16.27 3.85
N GLU A 33 29.40 -16.98 4.38
CA GLU A 33 30.03 -18.14 3.73
C GLU A 33 29.03 -19.29 3.50
N ARG A 34 28.01 -19.41 4.36
CA ARG A 34 26.89 -20.37 4.24
C ARG A 34 25.75 -19.91 3.32
N GLY A 35 25.86 -18.72 2.72
CA GLY A 35 24.90 -18.24 1.72
C GLY A 35 23.78 -17.34 2.25
N TYR A 36 23.76 -16.99 3.54
CA TYR A 36 22.75 -16.07 4.08
C TYR A 36 23.05 -14.62 3.69
N SER A 37 22.00 -13.82 3.53
CA SER A 37 22.07 -12.36 3.53
C SER A 37 21.98 -11.84 4.96
N VAL A 38 22.91 -10.94 5.34
CA VAL A 38 23.08 -10.50 6.72
C VAL A 38 23.24 -8.98 6.76
N ALA A 39 22.46 -8.30 7.60
CA ALA A 39 22.64 -6.89 7.93
C ALA A 39 23.12 -6.72 9.37
N VAL A 40 23.80 -5.60 9.66
CA VAL A 40 24.32 -5.30 11.01
C VAL A 40 23.85 -3.93 11.47
N ILE A 41 23.31 -3.84 12.70
CA ILE A 41 22.91 -2.58 13.33
C ILE A 41 23.69 -2.41 14.63
N LYS A 42 24.56 -1.41 14.72
CA LYS A 42 25.39 -1.15 15.91
C LYS A 42 24.85 0.02 16.72
N SER A 43 24.64 -0.19 18.02
CA SER A 43 24.35 0.86 19.00
C SER A 43 25.65 1.31 19.68
N THR A 44 25.94 2.61 19.65
CA THR A 44 27.10 3.21 20.35
C THR A 44 26.65 4.33 21.28
N LYS A 45 27.41 4.53 22.37
CA LYS A 45 27.33 5.71 23.23
C LYS A 45 28.41 6.75 22.89
N GLU A 46 29.35 6.39 22.02
CA GLU A 46 30.40 7.29 21.55
C GLU A 46 29.76 8.38 20.67
N ILE A 47 29.99 9.63 21.05
CA ILE A 47 29.67 10.79 20.25
C ILE A 47 30.91 11.06 19.40
N GLY A 48 30.88 10.81 18.10
CA GLY A 48 32.07 10.98 17.26
C GLY A 48 32.20 10.12 15.99
N LEU A 49 31.25 9.24 15.68
CA LEU A 49 31.10 8.73 14.31
C LEU A 49 30.31 9.78 13.53
N LEU A 50 31.01 10.64 12.79
CA LEU A 50 30.44 11.88 12.24
C LEU A 50 29.54 11.59 11.06
N PRO A 51 28.30 12.10 11.13
CA PRO A 51 27.97 13.48 10.80
C PRO A 51 27.46 14.21 12.04
N ASN A 52 28.28 15.08 12.65
CA ASN A 52 27.90 16.17 13.57
C ASN A 52 29.14 16.86 14.19
N GLN A 53 30.15 17.19 13.38
CA GLN A 53 31.31 17.95 13.86
C GLN A 53 31.01 19.45 13.74
N GLU A 54 31.40 20.26 14.73
CA GLU A 54 31.35 21.72 14.60
C GLU A 54 32.17 22.16 13.38
N GLY A 55 31.52 22.87 12.45
CA GLY A 55 32.12 23.31 11.20
C GLY A 55 31.80 22.44 9.97
N THR A 56 31.08 21.33 10.13
CA THR A 56 30.56 20.52 9.00
C THR A 56 29.12 20.88 8.66
N ASP A 57 28.70 20.71 7.41
CA ASP A 57 27.32 20.99 6.96
C ASP A 57 26.29 20.22 7.82
N THR A 58 26.58 18.95 8.14
CA THR A 58 25.73 18.14 9.02
C THR A 58 25.63 18.66 10.45
N GLY A 59 26.73 19.18 11.01
CA GLY A 59 26.74 19.83 12.32
C GLY A 59 25.95 21.14 12.33
N ALA A 60 25.92 21.88 11.20
CA ALA A 60 25.08 23.07 11.05
C ALA A 60 23.58 22.73 11.07
N TYR A 61 23.16 21.64 10.41
CA TYR A 61 21.75 21.19 10.41
C TYR A 61 21.28 20.71 11.79
N SER A 62 22.13 19.98 12.53
CA SER A 62 21.80 19.59 13.92
C SER A 62 21.72 20.80 14.86
N LYS A 63 22.60 21.80 14.70
CA LYS A 63 22.49 23.08 15.45
C LYS A 63 21.25 23.89 15.08
N ALA A 64 20.75 23.74 13.85
CA ALA A 64 19.53 24.38 13.37
C ALA A 64 18.24 23.68 13.86
N GLY A 65 18.34 22.57 14.59
CA GLY A 65 17.20 21.86 15.17
C GLY A 65 16.62 20.75 14.30
N ALA A 66 17.39 20.20 13.35
CA ALA A 66 16.94 19.05 12.57
C ALA A 66 16.78 17.78 13.45
N ASP A 67 15.60 17.16 13.43
CA ASP A 67 15.30 15.94 14.19
C ASP A 67 16.10 14.70 13.72
N ALA A 68 16.55 14.72 12.46
CA ALA A 68 17.45 13.74 11.87
C ALA A 68 18.27 14.34 10.72
N VAL A 69 19.49 13.83 10.52
CA VAL A 69 20.42 14.21 9.45
C VAL A 69 20.92 12.93 8.76
N THR A 70 20.74 12.82 7.44
CA THR A 70 21.21 11.67 6.64
C THR A 70 22.28 12.12 5.65
N LEU A 71 23.41 11.41 5.64
CA LEU A 71 24.47 11.53 4.64
C LEU A 71 24.41 10.39 3.64
N VAL A 72 24.54 10.72 2.36
CA VAL A 72 24.65 9.76 1.27
C VAL A 72 25.98 10.00 0.55
N ALA A 73 26.84 8.99 0.54
CA ALA A 73 28.10 8.92 -0.19
C ALA A 73 27.99 7.84 -1.30
N PRO A 74 28.88 7.83 -2.32
CA PRO A 74 28.82 6.87 -3.43
C PRO A 74 28.78 5.38 -3.02
N ASP A 75 29.29 5.06 -1.84
CA ASP A 75 29.42 3.70 -1.29
C ASP A 75 28.78 3.50 0.09
N GLN A 76 28.23 4.55 0.71
CA GLN A 76 27.72 4.47 2.08
C GLN A 76 26.54 5.42 2.36
N LEU A 77 25.62 4.98 3.22
CA LEU A 77 24.57 5.81 3.81
C LEU A 77 24.75 5.86 5.33
N VAL A 78 24.72 7.07 5.90
CA VAL A 78 24.86 7.30 7.35
C VAL A 78 23.67 8.13 7.83
N MET A 79 22.90 7.61 8.79
CA MET A 79 21.74 8.30 9.35
C MET A 79 21.95 8.60 10.84
N THR A 80 21.86 9.87 11.20
CA THR A 80 21.90 10.36 12.59
C THR A 80 20.51 10.86 12.97
N ALA A 81 19.93 10.39 14.06
CA ALA A 81 18.64 10.87 14.58
C ALA A 81 18.80 11.39 16.01
N ALA A 82 18.08 12.46 16.38
CA ALA A 82 18.12 13.04 17.73
C ALA A 82 17.51 12.09 18.79
N HIS A 83 16.54 11.27 18.36
CA HIS A 83 15.87 10.27 19.17
C HIS A 83 15.72 8.98 18.37
N PRO A 84 16.80 8.21 18.13
CA PRO A 84 16.68 6.96 17.40
C PRO A 84 15.73 6.05 18.16
N GLU A 85 14.72 5.54 17.47
CA GLU A 85 13.85 4.50 18.03
C GLU A 85 14.75 3.41 18.61
N LYS A 86 14.65 3.16 19.92
CA LYS A 86 15.43 2.10 20.59
C LYS A 86 14.92 0.69 20.25
N ASP A 87 13.93 0.62 19.36
CA ASP A 87 13.26 -0.59 18.90
C ASP A 87 14.01 -1.17 17.69
N LEU A 88 14.99 -2.03 17.98
CA LEU A 88 15.76 -2.75 16.97
C LEU A 88 14.86 -3.53 15.98
N PRO A 89 13.78 -4.23 16.41
CA PRO A 89 12.79 -4.80 15.50
C PRO A 89 12.17 -3.82 14.51
N ALA A 90 11.83 -2.61 14.94
CA ALA A 90 11.27 -1.59 14.05
C ALA A 90 12.29 -1.17 12.99
N LEU A 91 13.54 -0.90 13.40
CA LEU A 91 14.63 -0.56 12.49
C LEU A 91 14.93 -1.68 11.49
N ALA A 92 14.99 -2.93 11.96
CA ALA A 92 15.23 -4.10 11.13
C ALA A 92 14.14 -4.27 10.07
N ARG A 93 12.85 -4.16 10.46
CA ARG A 93 11.73 -4.26 9.52
C ARG A 93 11.72 -3.12 8.51
N ARG A 94 12.04 -1.90 8.96
CA ARG A 94 11.97 -0.70 8.14
C ARG A 94 13.05 -0.67 7.06
N PHE A 95 14.26 -1.12 7.39
CA PHE A 95 15.44 -0.93 6.53
C PHE A 95 16.05 -2.22 5.98
N PHE A 96 15.72 -3.38 6.56
CA PHE A 96 16.37 -4.66 6.25
C PHE A 96 15.36 -5.81 6.18
N SER A 97 14.18 -5.57 5.59
CA SER A 97 13.12 -6.60 5.46
C SER A 97 13.45 -7.71 4.46
N ASP A 98 14.49 -7.52 3.65
CA ASP A 98 14.95 -8.36 2.54
C ASP A 98 16.26 -9.09 2.83
N VAL A 99 16.66 -9.19 4.11
CA VAL A 99 17.77 -10.05 4.52
C VAL A 99 17.28 -11.25 5.32
N ASP A 100 18.06 -12.32 5.35
CA ASP A 100 17.73 -13.51 6.14
C ASP A 100 17.95 -13.26 7.65
N VAL A 101 18.99 -12.49 7.99
CA VAL A 101 19.40 -12.22 9.38
C VAL A 101 19.81 -10.76 9.61
N VAL A 102 19.32 -10.17 10.70
CA VAL A 102 19.80 -8.87 11.21
C VAL A 102 20.54 -9.07 12.53
N ILE A 103 21.82 -8.69 12.56
CA ILE A 103 22.66 -8.77 13.75
C ILE A 103 22.78 -7.39 14.41
N GLY A 104 22.18 -7.24 15.59
CA GLY A 104 22.36 -6.09 16.46
C GLY A 104 23.65 -6.18 17.28
N GLU A 105 24.48 -5.15 17.29
CA GLU A 105 25.56 -5.02 18.28
C GLU A 105 25.14 -4.00 19.34
N GLY A 106 24.91 -4.44 20.59
CA GLY A 106 24.39 -3.58 21.66
C GLY A 106 22.94 -3.87 22.00
N PHE A 107 22.07 -2.85 22.07
CA PHE A 107 20.61 -3.04 22.29
C PHE A 107 20.22 -3.94 23.48
N LYS A 108 20.92 -3.81 24.62
CA LYS A 108 20.70 -4.61 25.83
C LYS A 108 19.24 -4.67 26.29
N LYS A 109 18.48 -3.59 26.05
CA LYS A 109 17.09 -3.42 26.46
C LYS A 109 16.06 -3.67 25.34
N ALA A 110 16.48 -4.15 24.17
CA ALA A 110 15.54 -4.45 23.08
C ALA A 110 14.61 -5.60 23.49
N ASP A 111 13.31 -5.36 23.40
CA ASP A 111 12.29 -6.35 23.76
C ASP A 111 12.04 -7.34 22.60
N LYS A 112 11.65 -8.57 22.92
CA LYS A 112 11.33 -9.65 21.96
C LYS A 112 12.43 -9.96 20.91
N VAL A 113 13.69 -9.68 21.23
CA VAL A 113 14.87 -10.00 20.41
C VAL A 113 15.75 -11.02 21.13
N ALA A 114 16.17 -12.06 20.41
CA ALA A 114 17.14 -13.05 20.87
C ALA A 114 18.51 -12.42 21.13
N LYS A 115 19.17 -12.79 22.23
CA LYS A 115 20.45 -12.20 22.65
C LYS A 115 21.51 -13.26 22.91
N ILE A 116 22.73 -12.98 22.48
CA ILE A 116 23.93 -13.73 22.87
C ILE A 116 24.75 -12.83 23.77
N GLU A 117 24.93 -13.26 25.02
CA GLU A 117 25.82 -12.56 25.95
C GLU A 117 27.27 -12.96 25.69
N VAL A 118 28.17 -11.99 25.72
CA VAL A 118 29.62 -12.17 25.65
C VAL A 118 30.22 -11.80 27.00
N PHE A 119 30.79 -12.79 27.70
CA PHE A 119 31.27 -12.65 29.08
C PHE A 119 32.67 -13.23 29.28
N ARG A 120 33.57 -12.45 29.88
CA ARG A 120 34.99 -12.82 30.12
C ARG A 120 35.37 -12.93 31.60
N GLY A 121 34.41 -13.24 32.48
CA GLY A 121 34.68 -13.52 33.91
C GLY A 121 34.86 -12.30 34.82
N LYS A 122 34.86 -11.06 34.30
CA LYS A 122 34.90 -9.84 35.11
C LYS A 122 33.57 -9.09 35.05
N GLY A 123 33.01 -8.77 36.23
CA GLY A 123 31.75 -8.05 36.39
C GLY A 123 30.52 -8.96 36.47
N THR A 124 29.34 -8.35 36.55
CA THR A 124 28.05 -9.07 36.63
C THR A 124 27.58 -9.55 35.26
N ARG A 125 26.99 -10.74 35.17
CA ARG A 125 26.38 -11.21 33.92
C ARG A 125 25.15 -10.39 33.54
N LEU A 126 24.91 -10.28 32.23
CA LEU A 126 23.75 -9.60 31.66
C LEU A 126 22.53 -10.52 31.58
N CYS A 127 22.70 -11.83 31.48
CA CYS A 127 21.61 -12.81 31.50
C CYS A 127 20.74 -12.70 32.76
N ASP A 128 21.33 -12.26 33.87
CA ASP A 128 20.64 -12.02 35.14
C ASP A 128 19.90 -10.65 35.18
N GLN A 129 20.08 -9.80 34.15
CA GLN A 129 19.60 -8.40 34.12
C GLN A 129 18.71 -8.07 32.92
N VAL A 130 18.75 -8.88 31.85
CA VAL A 130 18.01 -8.62 30.60
C VAL A 130 17.33 -9.87 30.08
N ASN A 131 16.14 -9.68 29.52
CA ASN A 131 15.34 -10.78 28.97
C ASN A 131 15.83 -11.20 27.58
N GLY A 132 15.58 -12.47 27.22
CA GLY A 132 15.80 -13.00 25.87
C GLY A 132 17.24 -13.42 25.57
N VAL A 133 18.09 -13.62 26.59
CA VAL A 133 19.40 -14.25 26.40
C VAL A 133 19.22 -15.73 26.12
N ILE A 134 19.58 -16.16 24.90
CA ILE A 134 19.44 -17.53 24.43
C ILE A 134 20.76 -18.30 24.48
N ALA A 135 21.89 -17.59 24.52
CA ALA A 135 23.22 -18.18 24.58
C ALA A 135 24.22 -17.28 25.30
N LEU A 136 25.26 -17.89 25.86
CA LEU A 136 26.40 -17.23 26.51
C LEU A 136 27.70 -17.67 25.83
N ALA A 137 28.51 -16.71 25.39
CA ALA A 137 29.85 -16.93 24.85
C ALA A 137 30.90 -16.50 25.88
N THR A 138 31.77 -17.42 26.30
CA THR A 138 32.75 -17.18 27.37
C THR A 138 34.15 -17.76 27.13
N ASP A 139 35.15 -17.27 27.87
CA ASP A 139 36.54 -17.72 27.74
C ASP A 139 36.73 -19.17 28.23
N GLN A 140 37.64 -19.93 27.62
CA GLN A 140 37.82 -21.35 27.94
C GLN A 140 38.20 -21.63 29.40
N GLY A 141 38.92 -20.71 30.05
CA GLY A 141 39.35 -20.86 31.44
C GLY A 141 38.21 -20.85 32.47
N ILE A 142 37.01 -20.36 32.10
CA ILE A 142 35.81 -20.31 32.96
C ILE A 142 34.61 -21.02 32.32
N TYR A 143 34.79 -21.57 31.12
CA TYR A 143 33.74 -22.24 30.36
C TYR A 143 33.18 -23.46 31.09
N HIS A 144 34.05 -24.32 31.62
CA HIS A 144 33.62 -25.55 32.30
C HIS A 144 32.86 -25.26 33.59
N ASP A 145 33.28 -24.27 34.36
CA ASP A 145 32.62 -23.86 35.60
C ASP A 145 31.23 -23.28 35.30
N ILE A 146 31.15 -22.34 34.35
CA ILE A 146 29.90 -21.69 33.96
C ILE A 146 28.90 -22.67 33.32
N ASN A 147 29.37 -23.60 32.48
CA ASN A 147 28.52 -24.57 31.80
C ASN A 147 27.92 -25.62 32.76
N GLN A 148 28.49 -25.79 33.95
CA GLN A 148 27.93 -26.64 35.01
C GLN A 148 26.99 -25.88 35.95
N GLU A 149 27.20 -24.57 36.13
CA GLU A 149 26.40 -23.72 37.03
C GLU A 149 25.07 -23.22 36.44
N ILE A 150 24.96 -23.12 35.11
CA ILE A 150 23.81 -22.48 34.47
C ILE A 150 22.78 -23.51 33.98
N SER A 151 21.54 -23.39 34.46
CA SER A 151 20.35 -24.01 33.86
C SER A 151 19.61 -22.98 33.02
N GLY A 152 19.80 -22.98 31.70
CA GLY A 152 19.13 -22.02 30.80
C GLY A 152 19.82 -21.88 29.42
N PRO A 153 20.53 -20.77 29.14
CA PRO A 153 21.11 -20.50 27.84
C PRO A 153 22.25 -21.48 27.48
N SER A 154 22.38 -21.83 26.20
CA SER A 154 23.50 -22.62 25.67
C SER A 154 24.83 -21.88 25.86
N VAL A 155 25.87 -22.56 26.35
CA VAL A 155 27.19 -21.95 26.58
C VAL A 155 28.18 -22.36 25.50
N PHE A 156 28.87 -21.37 24.91
CA PHE A 156 29.84 -21.55 23.83
C PHE A 156 31.21 -20.95 24.17
N PRO A 157 32.33 -21.59 23.77
CA PRO A 157 33.65 -20.98 23.89
C PRO A 157 33.81 -19.78 22.93
N LEU A 158 34.39 -18.67 23.41
CA LEU A 158 34.61 -17.46 22.60
C LEU A 158 35.50 -17.68 21.37
N ASN A 159 36.38 -18.67 21.42
CA ASN A 159 37.27 -19.04 20.32
C ASN A 159 36.63 -20.01 19.31
N GLN A 160 35.34 -20.33 19.45
CA GLN A 160 34.62 -21.26 18.59
C GLN A 160 33.33 -20.63 18.02
N PRO A 161 33.44 -19.54 17.23
CA PRO A 161 32.29 -18.86 16.63
C PRO A 161 31.46 -19.76 15.71
N GLU A 162 32.05 -20.81 15.13
CA GLU A 162 31.37 -21.81 14.32
C GLU A 162 30.24 -22.51 15.06
N LYS A 163 30.42 -22.83 16.35
CA LYS A 163 29.38 -23.47 17.16
C LYS A 163 28.18 -22.55 17.38
N ILE A 164 28.40 -21.25 17.44
CA ILE A 164 27.34 -20.25 17.54
C ILE A 164 26.59 -20.17 16.21
N ALA A 165 27.29 -20.11 15.08
CA ALA A 165 26.65 -20.11 13.77
C ALA A 165 25.80 -21.39 13.55
N ASP A 166 26.33 -22.56 13.92
CA ASP A 166 25.61 -23.84 13.85
C ASP A 166 24.34 -23.84 14.72
N PHE A 167 24.43 -23.31 15.93
CA PHE A 167 23.28 -23.18 16.83
C PHE A 167 22.19 -22.27 16.23
N LEU A 168 22.58 -21.12 15.68
CA LEU A 168 21.63 -20.20 15.06
C LEU A 168 20.95 -20.80 13.83
N GLU A 169 21.73 -21.47 12.99
CA GLU A 169 21.22 -22.13 11.79
C GLU A 169 20.26 -23.27 12.12
N LYS A 170 20.59 -24.08 13.13
CA LYS A 170 19.77 -25.23 13.50
C LYS A 170 18.47 -24.83 14.18
N GLU A 171 18.52 -23.84 15.08
CA GLU A 171 17.42 -23.59 16.02
C GLU A 171 16.58 -22.35 15.65
N TYR A 172 17.10 -21.41 14.83
CA TYR A 172 16.47 -20.10 14.64
C TYR A 172 16.39 -19.58 13.20
N ILE A 173 17.38 -19.86 12.37
CA ILE A 173 17.44 -19.38 10.98
C ILE A 173 16.83 -20.45 10.07
N ARG A 174 15.94 -20.06 9.16
CA ARG A 174 15.36 -20.97 8.15
C ARG A 174 16.25 -20.99 6.91
N ALA A 175 16.09 -22.02 6.07
CA ALA A 175 16.91 -22.21 4.87
C ALA A 175 17.13 -20.91 4.04
N PRO A 176 18.32 -20.72 3.44
CA PRO A 176 18.66 -19.51 2.73
C PRO A 176 17.61 -19.20 1.66
N SER A 177 17.11 -17.97 1.65
CA SER A 177 16.15 -17.56 0.63
C SER A 177 16.87 -16.83 -0.50
N ALA A 178 16.48 -17.15 -1.75
CA ALA A 178 17.06 -16.58 -2.95
C ALA A 178 16.63 -15.12 -3.09
N HIS A 179 17.28 -14.23 -2.34
CA HIS A 179 17.07 -12.80 -2.45
C HIS A 179 17.84 -12.27 -3.66
N ASP A 180 17.12 -11.81 -4.68
CA ASP A 180 17.70 -10.88 -5.64
C ASP A 180 18.20 -9.65 -4.87
N ARG A 181 19.46 -9.24 -5.10
CA ARG A 181 19.99 -7.98 -4.56
C ARG A 181 19.14 -6.83 -5.11
N LYS A 182 18.12 -6.41 -4.36
CA LYS A 182 17.42 -5.18 -4.65
C LYS A 182 18.28 -4.02 -4.17
N VAL A 183 18.71 -3.19 -5.11
CA VAL A 183 19.21 -1.86 -4.80
C VAL A 183 18.05 -1.09 -4.16
N HIS A 184 18.10 -0.88 -2.84
CA HIS A 184 17.19 0.05 -2.18
C HIS A 184 17.54 1.47 -2.61
N LEU A 185 16.81 1.97 -3.59
CA LEU A 185 16.80 3.38 -3.90
C LEU A 185 15.97 4.08 -2.82
N ILE A 186 16.62 4.47 -1.71
CA ILE A 186 15.99 5.34 -0.71
C ILE A 186 15.81 6.72 -1.37
N LYS A 187 14.68 6.91 -2.05
CA LYS A 187 14.20 8.25 -2.40
C LYS A 187 13.76 8.93 -1.11
N THR A 188 14.69 9.58 -0.40
CA THR A 188 14.32 10.64 0.52
C THR A 188 13.70 11.76 -0.31
N ARG A 189 12.51 12.23 0.08
CA ARG A 189 11.88 13.44 -0.48
C ARG A 189 12.84 14.63 -0.39
N GLN A 190 13.65 14.88 -1.41
CA GLN A 190 14.33 16.15 -1.58
C GLN A 190 14.37 16.51 -3.06
N GLY A 191 13.57 17.53 -3.39
CA GLY A 191 13.40 18.08 -4.72
C GLY A 191 12.35 19.20 -4.74
N LYS A 192 11.40 19.20 -3.79
CA LYS A 192 10.66 20.39 -3.41
C LYS A 192 11.07 20.74 -1.98
N ILE A 193 11.70 21.92 -1.83
CA ILE A 193 11.52 22.71 -0.61
C ILE A 193 10.03 22.59 -0.26
N MET A 194 9.67 22.30 1.00
CA MET A 194 8.32 22.57 1.46
C MET A 194 8.10 24.08 1.26
N ASN A 195 7.72 24.48 0.05
CA ASN A 195 6.90 25.64 -0.17
C ASN A 195 5.79 25.47 0.85
N SER A 196 5.58 26.50 1.69
CA SER A 196 4.48 26.60 2.64
C SER A 196 3.32 25.71 2.18
N MET A 197 3.04 24.62 2.90
CA MET A 197 2.10 23.59 2.45
C MET A 197 0.86 24.29 1.92
N GLN A 198 0.68 24.28 0.60
CA GLN A 198 -0.40 25.03 -0.01
C GLN A 198 -1.69 24.44 0.55
N PRO A 199 -2.66 25.27 0.98
CA PRO A 199 -3.95 24.77 1.40
C PRO A 199 -4.51 23.87 0.30
N PHE A 200 -4.86 22.63 0.66
CA PHE A 200 -5.49 21.68 -0.24
C PHE A 200 -6.75 21.13 0.41
N THR A 201 -7.71 20.72 -0.42
CA THR A 201 -8.95 20.06 0.01
C THR A 201 -8.99 18.68 -0.62
N VAL A 202 -9.29 17.67 0.17
CA VAL A 202 -9.55 16.31 -0.33
C VAL A 202 -11.01 16.01 -0.08
N THR A 203 -11.72 15.74 -1.17
CA THR A 203 -13.15 15.40 -1.13
C THR A 203 -13.30 13.97 -1.61
N GLN A 204 -13.74 13.08 -0.72
CA GLN A 204 -14.06 11.69 -1.04
C GLN A 204 -15.45 11.37 -0.46
N PRO A 205 -16.53 11.87 -1.09
CA PRO A 205 -17.87 11.76 -0.54
C PRO A 205 -18.52 10.40 -0.82
N THR A 206 -17.97 9.64 -1.77
CA THR A 206 -18.47 8.31 -2.16
C THR A 206 -18.19 7.26 -1.10
N ARG A 207 -19.23 6.55 -0.66
CA ARG A 207 -19.09 5.37 0.22
C ARG A 207 -18.53 4.18 -0.57
N LEU A 208 -17.41 3.62 -0.15
CA LEU A 208 -16.78 2.48 -0.82
C LEU A 208 -17.14 1.16 -0.14
N HIS A 209 -17.63 0.21 -0.93
CA HIS A 209 -17.78 -1.19 -0.56
C HIS A 209 -16.79 -1.99 -1.41
N PHE A 210 -15.73 -2.52 -0.82
CA PHE A 210 -14.69 -3.25 -1.55
C PHE A 210 -14.58 -4.68 -1.05
N GLY A 211 -14.54 -5.64 -1.97
CA GLY A 211 -14.27 -7.04 -1.66
C GLY A 211 -15.07 -8.02 -2.53
N ALA A 212 -14.59 -9.26 -2.57
CA ALA A 212 -15.23 -10.33 -3.34
C ALA A 212 -16.65 -10.60 -2.83
N GLY A 213 -17.61 -10.62 -3.75
CA GLY A 213 -19.02 -10.88 -3.46
C GLY A 213 -19.78 -9.71 -2.85
N THR A 214 -19.19 -8.52 -2.75
CA THR A 214 -19.86 -7.33 -2.21
C THR A 214 -21.06 -6.88 -3.04
N VAL A 215 -21.13 -7.26 -4.33
CA VAL A 215 -22.31 -6.99 -5.18
C VAL A 215 -23.59 -7.64 -4.63
N LYS A 216 -23.49 -8.67 -3.79
CA LYS A 216 -24.64 -9.33 -3.16
C LYS A 216 -25.39 -8.42 -2.19
N ASP A 217 -24.74 -7.39 -1.65
CA ASP A 217 -25.36 -6.41 -0.77
C ASP A 217 -25.95 -5.20 -1.52
N LEU A 218 -25.95 -5.20 -2.86
CA LEU A 218 -26.42 -4.09 -3.69
C LEU A 218 -27.82 -3.58 -3.29
N GLY A 219 -28.78 -4.48 -3.08
CA GLY A 219 -30.14 -4.08 -2.68
C GLY A 219 -30.19 -3.39 -1.31
N LYS A 220 -29.33 -3.80 -0.36
CA LYS A 220 -29.20 -3.11 0.94
C LYS A 220 -28.59 -1.73 0.75
N THR A 221 -27.56 -1.60 -0.08
CA THR A 221 -26.96 -0.30 -0.41
C THR A 221 -27.99 0.64 -1.03
N VAL A 222 -28.87 0.17 -1.92
CA VAL A 222 -29.96 1.00 -2.47
C VAL A 222 -30.90 1.49 -1.36
N LYS A 223 -31.29 0.62 -0.42
CA LYS A 223 -32.14 0.98 0.72
C LYS A 223 -31.49 1.98 1.67
N ASP A 224 -30.19 1.89 1.89
CA ASP A 224 -29.42 2.84 2.71
C ASP A 224 -29.54 4.29 2.20
N PHE A 225 -29.75 4.46 0.89
CA PHE A 225 -29.99 5.76 0.26
C PHE A 225 -31.47 6.02 -0.06
N ASN A 226 -32.39 5.29 0.58
CA ASN A 226 -33.83 5.43 0.41
C ASN A 226 -34.33 5.20 -1.03
N GLY A 227 -33.57 4.48 -1.85
CA GLY A 227 -34.01 4.09 -3.20
C GLY A 227 -35.05 2.96 -3.14
N SER A 228 -36.04 3.02 -4.03
CA SER A 228 -37.11 2.02 -4.13
C SER A 228 -37.40 1.57 -5.56
N LYS A 229 -37.05 2.39 -6.55
CA LYS A 229 -37.17 2.11 -7.98
C LYS A 229 -35.88 2.50 -8.71
N VAL A 230 -35.17 1.50 -9.19
CA VAL A 230 -33.85 1.65 -9.78
C VAL A 230 -33.93 1.76 -11.30
N LEU A 231 -33.19 2.70 -11.88
CA LEU A 231 -32.71 2.55 -13.26
C LEU A 231 -31.34 1.85 -13.23
N LEU A 232 -31.26 0.64 -13.77
CA LEU A 232 -30.01 -0.11 -13.90
C LEU A 232 -29.42 0.14 -15.28
N VAL A 233 -28.46 1.05 -15.34
CA VAL A 233 -27.65 1.32 -16.53
C VAL A 233 -26.52 0.31 -16.58
N VAL A 234 -26.52 -0.56 -17.58
CA VAL A 234 -25.59 -1.69 -17.66
C VAL A 234 -24.87 -1.74 -18.99
N ASP A 235 -23.57 -2.05 -18.95
CA ASP A 235 -22.80 -2.29 -20.18
C ASP A 235 -23.37 -3.51 -20.95
N PRO A 236 -23.71 -3.38 -22.24
CA PRO A 236 -24.28 -4.49 -23.02
C PRO A 236 -23.34 -5.68 -23.17
N GLY A 237 -22.02 -5.51 -22.98
CA GLY A 237 -21.05 -6.59 -22.87
C GLY A 237 -21.29 -7.49 -21.65
N LEU A 238 -21.71 -6.93 -20.51
CA LEU A 238 -22.07 -7.70 -19.32
C LEU A 238 -23.35 -8.51 -19.52
N VAL A 239 -24.33 -7.93 -20.22
CA VAL A 239 -25.57 -8.62 -20.60
C VAL A 239 -25.23 -9.81 -21.51
N LYS A 240 -24.40 -9.60 -22.54
CA LYS A 240 -23.92 -10.67 -23.44
C LYS A 240 -23.10 -11.73 -22.72
N ALA A 241 -22.38 -11.37 -21.66
CA ALA A 241 -21.63 -12.29 -20.81
C ALA A 241 -22.51 -13.06 -19.81
N GLY A 242 -23.83 -12.80 -19.75
CA GLY A 242 -24.74 -13.46 -18.82
C GLY A 242 -24.57 -13.00 -17.37
N LEU A 243 -24.03 -11.80 -17.15
CA LEU A 243 -23.77 -11.27 -15.81
C LEU A 243 -24.88 -10.37 -15.26
N LEU A 244 -25.97 -10.16 -16.01
CA LEU A 244 -27.08 -9.29 -15.59
C LEU A 244 -27.66 -9.72 -14.23
N ASP A 245 -27.80 -11.02 -14.01
CA ASP A 245 -28.34 -11.60 -12.77
C ASP A 245 -27.49 -11.27 -11.53
N ARG A 246 -26.20 -10.93 -11.69
CA ARG A 246 -25.34 -10.47 -10.59
C ARG A 246 -25.82 -9.15 -10.00
N PHE A 247 -26.57 -8.35 -10.77
CA PHE A 247 -27.09 -7.04 -10.38
C PHE A 247 -28.58 -7.09 -10.06
N THR A 248 -29.37 -7.86 -10.82
CA THR A 248 -30.84 -7.91 -10.63
C THR A 248 -31.25 -8.77 -9.45
N ALA A 249 -30.63 -9.93 -9.23
CA ALA A 249 -31.02 -10.84 -8.15
C ALA A 249 -30.90 -10.20 -6.73
N PRO A 250 -29.85 -9.43 -6.40
CA PRO A 250 -29.80 -8.69 -5.13
C PRO A 250 -30.91 -7.64 -4.96
N LEU A 251 -31.37 -7.02 -6.06
CA LEU A 251 -32.47 -6.05 -6.03
C LEU A 251 -33.81 -6.77 -5.78
N GLU A 252 -34.03 -7.90 -6.46
CA GLU A 252 -35.22 -8.75 -6.31
C GLU A 252 -35.35 -9.31 -4.88
N GLN A 253 -34.24 -9.79 -4.31
CA GLN A 253 -34.19 -10.29 -2.92
C GLN A 253 -34.64 -9.25 -1.90
N GLU A 254 -34.34 -7.97 -2.16
CA GLU A 254 -34.72 -6.85 -1.31
C GLU A 254 -36.08 -6.24 -1.69
N GLY A 255 -36.76 -6.78 -2.71
CA GLY A 255 -38.07 -6.31 -3.18
C GLY A 255 -38.03 -4.97 -3.91
N ILE A 256 -36.88 -4.61 -4.50
CA ILE A 256 -36.66 -3.34 -5.20
C ILE A 256 -37.05 -3.51 -6.67
N SER A 257 -37.94 -2.63 -7.16
CA SER A 257 -38.29 -2.62 -8.59
C SER A 257 -37.16 -1.99 -9.41
N PHE A 258 -36.91 -2.49 -10.61
CA PHE A 258 -35.87 -1.93 -11.48
C PHE A 258 -36.27 -1.96 -12.95
N THR A 259 -35.69 -1.02 -13.71
CA THR A 259 -35.74 -0.95 -15.17
C THR A 259 -34.33 -1.00 -15.71
N VAL A 260 -34.06 -1.93 -16.64
CA VAL A 260 -32.74 -2.08 -17.26
C VAL A 260 -32.62 -1.13 -18.45
N TYR A 261 -31.46 -0.47 -18.56
CA TYR A 261 -31.05 0.32 -19.71
C TYR A 261 -29.64 -0.11 -20.14
N ASP A 262 -29.56 -0.84 -21.24
CA ASP A 262 -28.33 -1.46 -21.75
C ASP A 262 -27.86 -0.89 -23.10
N GLU A 263 -28.46 0.21 -23.54
CA GLU A 263 -28.07 0.91 -24.77
C GLU A 263 -26.93 1.90 -24.49
N ILE A 264 -25.72 1.34 -24.29
CA ILE A 264 -24.50 2.09 -23.97
C ILE A 264 -23.43 1.87 -25.04
N ASP A 265 -22.88 2.99 -25.52
CA ASP A 265 -21.72 2.99 -26.41
C ASP A 265 -20.41 3.16 -25.62
N PRO A 266 -19.28 2.57 -26.07
CA PRO A 266 -17.97 2.76 -25.44
C PRO A 266 -17.52 4.21 -25.35
N GLU A 267 -17.94 5.06 -26.29
CA GLU A 267 -17.68 6.49 -26.30
C GLU A 267 -19.05 7.20 -26.34
N PRO A 268 -19.69 7.40 -25.17
CA PRO A 268 -21.10 7.72 -25.12
C PRO A 268 -21.37 9.15 -25.58
N GLY A 269 -22.39 9.29 -26.42
CA GLY A 269 -22.97 10.58 -26.79
C GLY A 269 -23.91 11.11 -25.71
N LEU A 270 -24.18 12.41 -25.73
CA LEU A 270 -25.08 13.08 -24.77
C LEU A 270 -26.53 12.55 -24.89
N LYS A 271 -26.94 12.16 -26.09
CA LYS A 271 -28.31 11.66 -26.35
C LYS A 271 -28.62 10.37 -25.61
N LEU A 272 -27.60 9.57 -25.27
CA LEU A 272 -27.79 8.34 -24.48
C LEU A 272 -28.25 8.67 -23.05
N ALA A 273 -27.72 9.74 -22.45
CA ALA A 273 -28.16 10.20 -21.14
C ALA A 273 -29.58 10.79 -21.19
N ASP A 274 -29.91 11.55 -22.24
CA ASP A 274 -31.27 12.08 -22.43
C ASP A 274 -32.30 10.96 -22.58
N LYS A 275 -31.97 9.92 -23.36
CA LYS A 275 -32.83 8.74 -23.56
C LYS A 275 -33.01 7.95 -22.27
N GLY A 276 -31.92 7.63 -21.57
CA GLY A 276 -31.99 6.93 -20.28
C GLY A 276 -32.78 7.71 -19.22
N CYS A 277 -32.67 9.04 -19.22
CA CYS A 277 -33.47 9.91 -18.35
C CYS A 277 -34.97 9.84 -18.67
N ALA A 278 -35.37 9.80 -19.95
CA ALA A 278 -36.76 9.64 -20.34
C ALA A 278 -37.33 8.30 -19.83
N ILE A 279 -36.59 7.20 -20.02
CA ILE A 279 -36.96 5.86 -19.53
C ILE A 279 -37.11 5.87 -18.00
N ALA A 280 -36.14 6.46 -17.29
CA ALA A 280 -36.17 6.55 -15.84
C ALA A 280 -37.35 7.36 -15.31
N LYS A 281 -37.70 8.47 -15.97
CA LYS A 281 -38.88 9.29 -15.63
C LYS A 281 -40.18 8.53 -15.83
N GLU A 282 -40.30 7.82 -16.95
CA GLU A 282 -41.49 7.01 -17.27
C GLU A 282 -41.69 5.88 -16.26
N ALA A 283 -40.62 5.18 -15.89
CA ALA A 283 -40.65 4.12 -14.87
C ALA A 283 -40.79 4.65 -13.42
N GLY A 284 -40.61 5.95 -13.22
CA GLY A 284 -40.63 6.59 -11.91
C GLY A 284 -39.45 6.17 -11.04
N CYS A 285 -38.26 6.01 -11.63
CA CYS A 285 -37.04 5.65 -10.91
C CYS A 285 -36.58 6.78 -9.97
N ASP A 286 -36.20 6.41 -8.75
CA ASP A 286 -35.71 7.31 -7.69
C ASP A 286 -34.24 7.03 -7.32
N CYS A 287 -33.61 6.05 -7.98
CA CYS A 287 -32.20 5.70 -7.82
C CYS A 287 -31.62 5.24 -9.16
N VAL A 288 -30.33 5.49 -9.40
CA VAL A 288 -29.64 5.05 -10.62
C VAL A 288 -28.44 4.19 -10.24
N ILE A 289 -28.31 3.03 -10.88
CA ILE A 289 -27.13 2.16 -10.78
C ILE A 289 -26.40 2.19 -12.12
N GLY A 290 -25.08 2.44 -12.11
CA GLY A 290 -24.22 2.27 -13.27
C GLY A 290 -23.31 1.05 -13.09
N ALA A 291 -23.47 0.02 -13.91
CA ALA A 291 -22.68 -1.22 -13.85
C ALA A 291 -21.93 -1.45 -15.17
N GLY A 292 -20.60 -1.41 -15.14
CA GLY A 292 -19.79 -1.50 -16.36
C GLY A 292 -18.46 -0.80 -16.28
N GLY A 293 -17.94 -0.40 -17.45
CA GLY A 293 -16.82 0.53 -17.56
C GLY A 293 -17.24 2.00 -17.35
N GLY A 294 -16.29 2.92 -17.55
CA GLY A 294 -16.51 4.36 -17.40
C GLY A 294 -17.70 4.89 -18.20
N SER A 295 -17.93 4.39 -19.41
CA SER A 295 -19.00 4.82 -20.30
C SER A 295 -20.41 4.61 -19.71
N ALA A 296 -20.67 3.43 -19.13
CA ALA A 296 -21.94 3.13 -18.48
C ALA A 296 -22.15 3.98 -17.22
N MET A 297 -21.08 4.14 -16.43
CA MET A 297 -21.11 4.94 -15.20
C MET A 297 -21.30 6.43 -15.48
N ASP A 298 -20.68 6.97 -16.53
CA ASP A 298 -20.82 8.36 -16.93
C ASP A 298 -22.25 8.66 -17.41
N VAL A 299 -22.83 7.79 -18.23
CA VAL A 299 -24.24 7.87 -18.61
C VAL A 299 -25.16 7.81 -17.38
N ALA A 300 -24.91 6.89 -16.45
CA ALA A 300 -25.68 6.76 -15.21
C ALA A 300 -25.61 8.03 -14.34
N LYS A 301 -24.43 8.63 -14.18
CA LYS A 301 -24.26 9.91 -13.47
C LYS A 301 -25.05 11.03 -14.13
N ALA A 302 -24.98 11.16 -15.45
CA ALA A 302 -25.73 12.19 -16.17
C ALA A 302 -27.24 11.99 -16.02
N ILE A 303 -27.75 10.76 -16.15
CA ILE A 303 -29.17 10.47 -15.94
C ILE A 303 -29.62 10.87 -14.52
N SER A 304 -28.81 10.54 -13.50
CA SER A 304 -29.09 10.93 -12.12
C SER A 304 -29.23 12.45 -11.96
N ILE A 305 -28.36 13.24 -12.60
CA ILE A 305 -28.45 14.71 -12.60
C ILE A 305 -29.70 15.20 -13.34
N LEU A 306 -29.99 14.65 -14.53
CA LEU A 306 -31.11 15.07 -15.37
C LEU A 306 -32.48 14.77 -14.74
N LEU A 307 -32.57 13.74 -13.90
CA LEU A 307 -33.79 13.41 -13.16
C LEU A 307 -34.20 14.53 -12.19
N THR A 308 -33.24 15.21 -11.55
CA THR A 308 -33.53 16.25 -10.55
C THR A 308 -33.38 17.68 -11.07
N ASN A 309 -32.44 17.91 -11.99
CA ASN A 309 -32.13 19.25 -12.51
C ASN A 309 -32.93 19.57 -13.79
N GLY A 310 -33.46 18.56 -14.50
CA GLY A 310 -34.16 18.75 -15.78
C GLY A 310 -33.21 19.11 -16.92
N GLY A 311 -33.74 19.72 -17.99
CA GLY A 311 -32.95 20.08 -19.18
C GLY A 311 -32.47 18.86 -19.98
N LYS A 312 -31.41 19.06 -20.76
CA LYS A 312 -30.71 18.04 -21.56
C LYS A 312 -29.26 17.88 -21.10
N ALA A 313 -28.64 16.74 -21.38
CA ALA A 313 -27.26 16.45 -21.01
C ALA A 313 -26.27 17.53 -21.50
N VAL A 314 -26.48 18.07 -22.70
CA VAL A 314 -25.65 19.13 -23.29
C VAL A 314 -25.63 20.42 -22.46
N ASP A 315 -26.70 20.71 -21.72
CA ASP A 315 -26.81 21.93 -20.90
C ASP A 315 -25.83 21.93 -19.72
N TYR A 316 -25.28 20.76 -19.39
CA TYR A 316 -24.37 20.56 -18.26
C TYR A 316 -22.93 20.29 -18.69
N LEU A 317 -22.61 20.31 -20.00
CA LEU A 317 -21.23 20.19 -20.47
C LEU A 317 -20.40 21.40 -20.04
N GLY A 318 -19.39 21.16 -19.20
CA GLY A 318 -18.54 22.20 -18.62
C GLY A 318 -18.35 22.02 -17.11
N LEU A 319 -17.73 23.02 -16.49
CA LEU A 319 -17.43 23.04 -15.06
C LEU A 319 -18.45 23.87 -14.29
N GLY A 320 -19.04 23.31 -13.23
CA GLY A 320 -19.88 24.04 -12.28
C GLY A 320 -21.28 24.41 -12.79
N LEU A 321 -21.75 23.76 -13.86
CA LEU A 321 -23.08 23.99 -14.43
C LEU A 321 -24.19 23.26 -13.65
N ILE A 322 -23.86 22.20 -12.93
CA ILE A 322 -24.81 21.44 -12.11
C ILE A 322 -25.07 22.17 -10.79
N LYS A 323 -26.34 22.44 -10.48
CA LYS A 323 -26.73 23.27 -9.33
C LYS A 323 -27.31 22.48 -8.16
N LYS A 324 -27.92 21.33 -8.42
CA LYS A 324 -28.52 20.47 -7.40
C LYS A 324 -27.99 19.05 -7.49
N PRO A 325 -27.92 18.32 -6.36
CA PRO A 325 -27.67 16.88 -6.37
C PRO A 325 -28.63 16.13 -7.31
N GLY A 326 -28.13 15.06 -7.93
CA GLY A 326 -28.95 14.06 -8.61
C GLY A 326 -29.72 13.18 -7.64
N VAL A 327 -30.54 12.27 -8.16
CA VAL A 327 -31.06 11.14 -7.35
C VAL A 327 -29.89 10.25 -6.86
N PRO A 328 -30.03 9.48 -5.77
CA PRO A 328 -28.99 8.56 -5.33
C PRO A 328 -28.42 7.72 -6.47
N LYS A 329 -27.10 7.69 -6.61
CA LYS A 329 -26.40 7.00 -7.69
C LYS A 329 -25.30 6.08 -7.15
N ILE A 330 -25.36 4.81 -7.54
CA ILE A 330 -24.43 3.77 -7.10
C ILE A 330 -23.66 3.25 -8.31
N MET A 331 -22.34 3.19 -8.21
CA MET A 331 -21.47 2.77 -9.31
C MET A 331 -20.82 1.42 -9.02
N ILE A 332 -20.83 0.53 -10.01
CA ILE A 332 -20.30 -0.83 -9.90
C ILE A 332 -19.31 -1.02 -11.05
N PRO A 333 -18.03 -0.65 -10.86
CA PRO A 333 -17.03 -0.81 -11.90
C PRO A 333 -16.81 -2.30 -12.18
N THR A 334 -16.81 -2.66 -13.45
CA THR A 334 -16.44 -4.01 -13.92
C THR A 334 -15.13 -3.98 -14.70
N SER A 335 -14.37 -2.89 -14.57
CA SER A 335 -13.01 -2.74 -15.07
C SER A 335 -12.15 -1.94 -14.10
N ALA A 336 -10.85 -2.23 -14.06
CA ALA A 336 -9.89 -1.60 -13.16
C ALA A 336 -9.07 -0.53 -13.91
N GLY A 337 -9.70 0.61 -14.20
CA GLY A 337 -9.08 1.66 -15.03
C GLY A 337 -9.55 3.08 -14.71
N THR A 338 -10.75 3.41 -15.16
CA THR A 338 -11.20 4.82 -15.28
C THR A 338 -11.36 5.57 -13.96
N GLY A 339 -11.61 4.88 -12.84
CA GLY A 339 -11.95 5.49 -11.56
C GLY A 339 -13.28 6.26 -11.56
N ALA A 340 -14.10 6.13 -12.61
CA ALA A 340 -15.35 6.88 -12.74
C ALA A 340 -16.29 6.65 -11.55
N GLU A 341 -16.22 5.51 -10.89
CA GLU A 341 -17.00 5.19 -9.70
C GLU A 341 -16.73 6.10 -8.48
N VAL A 342 -15.67 6.92 -8.51
CA VAL A 342 -15.31 7.83 -7.40
C VAL A 342 -15.07 9.28 -7.85
N THR A 343 -15.37 9.63 -9.10
CA THR A 343 -15.09 10.98 -9.64
C THR A 343 -16.35 11.82 -9.83
N PHE A 344 -16.16 13.15 -9.79
CA PHE A 344 -17.17 14.16 -10.06
C PHE A 344 -17.28 14.55 -11.55
N THR A 345 -16.75 13.70 -12.43
CA THR A 345 -16.68 13.92 -13.88
C THR A 345 -17.49 12.84 -14.59
N ALA A 346 -18.18 13.23 -15.66
CA ALA A 346 -18.74 12.32 -16.65
C ALA A 346 -18.39 12.83 -18.04
N VAL A 347 -17.84 11.97 -18.92
CA VAL A 347 -17.27 12.38 -20.21
C VAL A 347 -18.14 11.91 -21.37
N PHE A 348 -18.43 12.82 -22.29
CA PHE A 348 -19.30 12.56 -23.44
C PHE A 348 -18.69 13.09 -24.73
N ILE A 349 -19.05 12.46 -25.84
CA ILE A 349 -18.92 13.06 -27.16
C ILE A 349 -20.12 13.97 -27.39
N ASN A 350 -19.86 15.24 -27.71
CA ASN A 350 -20.89 16.12 -28.23
C ASN A 350 -21.12 15.77 -29.70
N GLU A 351 -22.26 15.15 -30.01
CA GLU A 351 -22.57 14.67 -31.35
C GLU A 351 -22.76 15.80 -32.38
N GLU A 352 -23.02 17.04 -31.93
CA GLU A 352 -23.18 18.20 -32.82
C GLU A 352 -21.83 18.78 -33.24
N THR A 353 -20.86 18.82 -32.33
CA THR A 353 -19.54 19.42 -32.58
C THR A 353 -18.43 18.39 -32.85
N GLY A 354 -18.66 17.12 -32.53
CA GLY A 354 -17.68 16.05 -32.56
C GLY A 354 -16.62 16.11 -31.45
N SER A 355 -16.70 17.10 -30.53
CA SER A 355 -15.72 17.27 -29.46
C SER A 355 -16.05 16.40 -28.25
N LYS A 356 -15.02 15.81 -27.62
CA LYS A 356 -15.15 15.15 -26.32
C LYS A 356 -15.09 16.20 -25.20
N GLY A 357 -16.06 16.19 -24.30
CA GLY A 357 -16.19 17.16 -23.21
C GLY A 357 -16.74 16.52 -21.94
N GLY A 358 -16.46 17.14 -20.79
CA GLY A 358 -16.89 16.64 -19.48
C GLY A 358 -18.03 17.45 -18.89
N MET A 359 -19.01 16.77 -18.31
CA MET A 359 -19.88 17.30 -17.26
C MET A 359 -19.09 17.21 -15.94
N ASN A 360 -18.83 18.35 -15.28
CA ASN A 360 -17.98 18.39 -14.10
C ASN A 360 -18.63 19.19 -12.96
N GLY A 361 -18.76 18.54 -11.80
CA GLY A 361 -19.10 19.19 -10.54
C GLY A 361 -19.42 18.21 -9.43
N ASP A 362 -19.18 18.60 -8.17
CA ASP A 362 -19.37 17.75 -6.98
C ASP A 362 -20.69 16.96 -6.93
N PRO A 363 -21.85 17.47 -7.40
CA PRO A 363 -23.08 16.67 -7.48
C PRO A 363 -23.01 15.37 -8.29
N LEU A 364 -21.99 15.19 -9.12
CA LEU A 364 -21.75 13.96 -9.90
C LEU A 364 -21.05 12.85 -9.12
N TYR A 365 -20.44 13.15 -7.96
CA TYR A 365 -19.87 12.10 -7.14
C TYR A 365 -20.92 11.03 -6.87
N PRO A 366 -20.58 9.74 -7.03
CA PRO A 366 -21.47 8.68 -6.64
C PRO A 366 -21.70 8.68 -5.13
N ASP A 367 -22.91 8.33 -4.73
CA ASP A 367 -23.28 8.19 -3.32
C ASP A 367 -22.62 6.94 -2.72
N ALA A 368 -22.50 5.87 -3.53
CA ALA A 368 -21.67 4.70 -3.22
C ALA A 368 -21.01 4.09 -4.46
N ALA A 369 -19.92 3.36 -4.23
CA ALA A 369 -19.31 2.47 -5.21
C ALA A 369 -19.11 1.08 -4.62
N ILE A 370 -19.44 0.05 -5.41
CA ILE A 370 -19.27 -1.36 -5.05
C ILE A 370 -18.19 -1.96 -5.94
N LEU A 371 -17.01 -2.14 -5.38
CA LEU A 371 -15.83 -2.68 -6.03
C LEU A 371 -15.72 -4.17 -5.69
N ASP A 372 -16.35 -5.00 -6.51
CA ASP A 372 -16.31 -6.46 -6.41
C ASP A 372 -15.34 -7.04 -7.47
N PRO A 373 -14.12 -7.48 -7.08
CA PRO A 373 -13.14 -8.00 -8.02
C PRO A 373 -13.65 -9.17 -8.86
N GLU A 374 -14.62 -9.95 -8.36
CA GLU A 374 -15.20 -11.07 -9.12
C GLU A 374 -15.87 -10.62 -10.43
N LEU A 375 -16.33 -9.36 -10.51
CA LEU A 375 -16.94 -8.79 -11.70
C LEU A 375 -15.92 -8.39 -12.78
N THR A 376 -14.63 -8.44 -12.46
CA THR A 376 -13.54 -8.13 -13.40
C THR A 376 -12.96 -9.38 -14.07
N LEU A 377 -13.23 -10.57 -13.53
CA LEU A 377 -12.62 -11.83 -13.97
C LEU A 377 -12.97 -12.23 -15.41
N SER A 378 -14.11 -11.75 -15.93
CA SER A 378 -14.54 -12.01 -17.30
C SER A 378 -13.95 -11.04 -18.33
N LEU A 379 -13.14 -10.05 -17.91
CA LEU A 379 -12.55 -9.09 -18.83
C LEU A 379 -11.57 -9.79 -19.79
N PRO A 380 -11.66 -9.53 -21.10
CA PRO A 380 -10.64 -9.98 -22.02
C PRO A 380 -9.27 -9.39 -21.63
N ALA A 381 -8.20 -10.20 -21.71
CA ALA A 381 -6.83 -9.79 -21.37
C ALA A 381 -6.41 -8.44 -21.98
N LYS A 382 -6.82 -8.17 -23.22
CA LYS A 382 -6.55 -6.91 -23.92
C LYS A 382 -7.23 -5.71 -23.26
N VAL A 383 -8.46 -5.86 -22.77
CA VAL A 383 -9.20 -4.81 -22.04
C VAL A 383 -8.59 -4.62 -20.66
N THR A 384 -8.20 -5.70 -19.97
CA THR A 384 -7.45 -5.62 -18.71
C THR A 384 -6.15 -4.84 -18.87
N ALA A 385 -5.40 -5.10 -19.93
CA ALA A 385 -4.17 -4.35 -20.23
C ALA A 385 -4.45 -2.86 -20.46
N TYR A 386 -5.45 -2.53 -21.28
CA TYR A 386 -5.78 -1.12 -21.58
C TYR A 386 -6.24 -0.36 -20.34
N THR A 387 -7.13 -0.96 -19.55
CA THR A 387 -7.65 -0.32 -18.34
C THR A 387 -6.59 -0.22 -17.25
N GLY A 388 -5.72 -1.22 -17.08
CA GLY A 388 -4.60 -1.13 -16.14
C GLY A 388 -3.56 -0.08 -16.52
N ILE A 389 -3.28 0.10 -17.81
CA ILE A 389 -2.39 1.18 -18.29
C ILE A 389 -3.05 2.56 -18.13
N ASP A 390 -4.36 2.66 -18.32
CA ASP A 390 -5.13 3.87 -18.05
C ASP A 390 -5.02 4.28 -16.57
N ALA A 391 -5.27 3.34 -15.64
CA ALA A 391 -5.09 3.56 -14.21
C ALA A 391 -3.65 3.96 -13.84
N LEU A 392 -2.64 3.33 -14.47
CA LEU A 392 -1.24 3.69 -14.26
C LEU A 392 -0.95 5.13 -14.73
N THR A 393 -1.53 5.51 -15.87
CA THR A 393 -1.40 6.85 -16.43
C THR A 393 -2.01 7.88 -15.49
N HIS A 394 -3.23 7.64 -14.99
CA HIS A 394 -3.84 8.49 -13.97
C HIS A 394 -2.96 8.65 -12.72
N ALA A 395 -2.39 7.55 -12.23
CA ALA A 395 -1.52 7.59 -11.05
C ALA A 395 -0.25 8.42 -11.30
N LEU A 396 0.37 8.28 -12.48
CA LEU A 396 1.55 9.04 -12.90
C LEU A 396 1.24 10.52 -13.10
N GLU A 397 0.13 10.86 -13.77
CA GLU A 397 -0.31 12.24 -13.96
C GLU A 397 -0.64 12.92 -12.62
N ALA A 398 -1.37 12.23 -11.73
CA ALA A 398 -1.67 12.73 -10.40
C ALA A 398 -0.41 12.95 -9.55
N TYR A 399 0.60 12.08 -9.69
CA TYR A 399 1.88 12.21 -8.98
C TYR A 399 2.74 13.38 -9.52
N THR A 400 2.71 13.60 -10.83
CA THR A 400 3.53 14.63 -11.51
C THR A 400 2.81 15.97 -11.65
N SER A 401 1.54 16.04 -11.27
CA SER A 401 0.71 17.24 -11.35
C SER A 401 1.32 18.43 -10.60
N THR A 402 1.15 19.63 -11.16
CA THR A 402 1.48 20.90 -10.48
C THR A 402 0.62 21.14 -9.25
N GLN A 403 -0.53 20.45 -9.14
CA GLN A 403 -1.47 20.48 -8.02
C GLN A 403 -1.31 19.27 -7.08
N ALA A 404 -0.30 18.43 -7.27
CA ALA A 404 -0.05 17.30 -6.39
C ALA A 404 0.17 17.76 -4.93
N HIS A 405 -0.40 17.00 -3.99
CA HIS A 405 -0.26 17.22 -2.55
C HIS A 405 -0.03 15.89 -1.83
N LEU A 406 0.27 15.94 -0.52
CA LEU A 406 0.67 14.77 0.27
C LEU A 406 -0.27 13.56 0.09
N ILE A 407 -1.57 13.79 0.17
CA ILE A 407 -2.58 12.73 0.04
C ILE A 407 -2.66 12.17 -1.40
N SER A 408 -2.61 13.01 -2.43
CA SER A 408 -2.65 12.53 -3.82
C SER A 408 -1.38 11.73 -4.16
N GLU A 409 -0.22 12.18 -3.68
CA GLU A 409 1.04 11.44 -3.83
C GLU A 409 0.99 10.06 -3.16
N MET A 410 0.40 9.95 -1.96
CA MET A 410 0.24 8.68 -1.27
C MET A 410 -0.59 7.69 -2.10
N TYR A 411 -1.74 8.12 -2.62
CA TYR A 411 -2.57 7.27 -3.48
C TYR A 411 -1.87 6.91 -4.80
N SER A 412 -1.23 7.87 -5.45
CA SER A 412 -0.51 7.63 -6.70
C SER A 412 0.61 6.61 -6.56
N LEU A 413 1.44 6.73 -5.52
CA LEU A 413 2.58 5.82 -5.33
C LEU A 413 2.12 4.39 -5.03
N GLU A 414 1.08 4.23 -4.21
CA GLU A 414 0.51 2.92 -3.91
C GLU A 414 -0.14 2.31 -5.17
N ALA A 415 -0.90 3.10 -5.93
CA ALA A 415 -1.50 2.65 -7.18
C ALA A 415 -0.43 2.21 -8.20
N ILE A 416 0.66 2.98 -8.36
CA ILE A 416 1.77 2.61 -9.25
C ILE A 416 2.39 1.27 -8.83
N ASP A 417 2.66 1.07 -7.54
CA ASP A 417 3.27 -0.18 -7.04
C ASP A 417 2.34 -1.38 -7.23
N LEU A 418 1.06 -1.24 -6.87
CA LEU A 418 0.05 -2.30 -7.04
C LEU A 418 -0.16 -2.65 -8.52
N ILE A 419 -0.30 -1.65 -9.40
CA ILE A 419 -0.51 -1.90 -10.83
C ILE A 419 0.74 -2.53 -11.46
N ALA A 420 1.93 -2.01 -11.19
CA ALA A 420 3.17 -2.54 -11.76
C ALA A 420 3.42 -4.01 -11.36
N ARG A 421 3.04 -4.40 -10.13
CA ARG A 421 3.20 -5.77 -9.64
C ARG A 421 2.16 -6.74 -10.18
N ASN A 422 0.92 -6.29 -10.38
CA ASN A 422 -0.20 -7.21 -10.64
C ASN A 422 -0.70 -7.20 -12.09
N LEU A 423 -0.55 -6.09 -12.82
CA LEU A 423 -1.08 -5.97 -14.18
C LEU A 423 -0.59 -7.07 -15.14
N PRO A 424 0.71 -7.44 -15.17
CA PRO A 424 1.16 -8.54 -16.03
C PRO A 424 0.48 -9.88 -15.72
N ALA A 425 0.28 -10.19 -14.44
CA ALA A 425 -0.39 -11.41 -14.00
C ALA A 425 -1.88 -11.39 -14.36
N ALA A 426 -2.58 -10.28 -14.09
CA ALA A 426 -3.99 -10.10 -14.43
C ALA A 426 -4.26 -10.18 -15.95
N CYS A 427 -3.30 -9.75 -16.78
CA CYS A 427 -3.40 -9.88 -18.24
C CYS A 427 -3.14 -11.31 -18.72
N ALA A 428 -2.22 -12.04 -18.07
CA ALA A 428 -1.88 -13.42 -18.42
C ALA A 428 -2.96 -14.41 -17.97
N ASN A 429 -3.50 -14.21 -16.76
CA ASN A 429 -4.50 -15.04 -16.11
C ASN A 429 -5.58 -14.15 -15.47
N GLY A 430 -6.66 -13.86 -16.21
CA GLY A 430 -7.79 -13.07 -15.69
C GLY A 430 -8.53 -13.69 -14.49
N GLY A 431 -8.20 -14.92 -14.10
CA GLY A 431 -8.73 -15.60 -12.90
C GLY A 431 -7.92 -15.37 -11.61
N GLU A 432 -6.78 -14.68 -11.66
CA GLU A 432 -5.89 -14.42 -10.51
C GLU A 432 -5.72 -12.91 -10.21
N SER A 433 -6.62 -12.07 -10.73
CA SER A 433 -6.66 -10.62 -10.50
C SER A 433 -7.19 -10.21 -9.14
#